data_AF-A0ABD6AEH5-F1
#
_entry.id   AF-A0ABD6AEH5-F1
#
_cell.length_a   1.000
_cell.length_b   1.000
_cell.length_c   1.000
_cell.angle_alpha   90.00
_cell.angle_beta   90.00
_cell.angle_gamma   90.00
#
_symmetry.space_group_name_H-M   'P 1'
#
loop_
_entity.id
_entity.type
_entity.pdbx_description
1 polymer ?
#
loop_
_entity_poly.entity_id
_entity_poly.type
_entity_poly.pdbx_seq_one_letter_code
_entity_poly.pdbx_strand_id
1 'polypeptide(L)'
;MITNWWDLLSSDVRDDLFSEIPGGFQGWATEHAGVVETALMMHFRPDLVRDDCIVDDGPDRTSPYVFKPPRDKQISASGTYYKATHATPEMGERVAADVLDILVEGISHEWGDVIQDSSLS
;
A
#
# COMPACT_ATOMS: atom_id res chain seq x y z
N MET A 1 -18.32 9.14 1.72
CA MET A 1 -16.86 9.31 1.56
C MET A 1 -16.35 8.22 0.63
N ILE A 2 -15.51 8.56 -0.35
CA ILE A 2 -14.82 7.59 -1.22
C ILE A 2 -13.33 7.90 -1.09
N THR A 3 -12.52 6.89 -0.80
CA THR A 3 -11.07 7.03 -0.66
C THR A 3 -10.39 5.70 -1.03
N ASN A 4 -9.13 5.77 -1.46
CA ASN A 4 -8.28 4.61 -1.49
C ASN A 4 -7.56 4.48 -0.14
N TRP A 5 -7.33 3.25 0.33
CA TRP A 5 -6.66 3.06 1.62
C TRP A 5 -5.24 3.63 1.64
N TRP A 6 -4.51 3.58 0.51
CA TRP A 6 -3.15 4.11 0.41
C TRP A 6 -3.10 5.65 0.40
N ASP A 7 -4.18 6.33 0.02
CA ASP A 7 -4.26 7.79 0.10
C ASP A 7 -4.43 8.28 1.55
N LEU A 8 -4.82 7.38 2.46
CA LEU A 8 -4.94 7.64 3.88
C LEU A 8 -3.64 7.40 4.64
N LEU A 9 -2.64 6.75 4.04
CA LEU A 9 -1.35 6.55 4.70
C LEU A 9 -0.66 7.91 4.86
N SER A 10 -0.36 8.29 6.10
CA SER A 10 0.32 9.55 6.41
C SER A 10 1.71 9.62 5.77
N SER A 11 2.12 10.82 5.37
CA SER A 11 3.45 11.03 4.79
C SER A 11 4.56 10.66 5.77
N ASP A 12 4.35 10.89 7.07
CA ASP A 12 5.34 10.62 8.10
C ASP A 12 5.57 9.11 8.25
N VAL A 13 4.50 8.32 8.36
CA VAL A 13 4.62 6.85 8.41
C VAL A 13 5.21 6.32 7.11
N ARG A 14 4.76 6.82 5.95
CA ARG A 14 5.33 6.43 4.65
C ARG A 14 6.83 6.73 4.59
N ASP A 15 7.25 7.95 4.86
CA ASP A 15 8.64 8.37 4.70
C ASP A 15 9.57 7.61 5.67
N ASP A 16 9.08 7.30 6.88
CA ASP A 16 9.78 6.42 7.81
C ASP A 16 9.94 4.99 7.28
N LEU A 17 8.86 4.37 6.75
CA LEU A 17 8.89 3.01 6.21
C LEU A 17 9.93 2.87 5.09
N PHE A 18 10.06 3.89 4.24
CA PHE A 18 10.97 3.89 3.10
C PHE A 18 12.36 4.47 3.41
N SER A 19 12.61 4.96 4.63
CA SER A 19 13.87 5.64 4.98
C SER A 19 15.12 4.76 4.83
N GLU A 20 14.99 3.45 5.09
CA GLU A 20 16.09 2.47 5.00
C GLU A 20 16.06 1.66 3.70
N ILE A 21 15.06 1.85 2.84
CA ILE A 21 14.91 1.13 1.58
C ILE A 21 15.74 1.84 0.49
N PRO A 22 16.66 1.15 -0.20
CA PRO A 22 17.43 1.75 -1.29
C PRO A 22 16.51 2.33 -2.39
N GLY A 23 16.58 3.65 -2.57
CA GLY A 23 15.73 4.39 -3.50
C GLY A 23 14.48 5.03 -2.87
N GLY A 24 14.18 4.74 -1.61
CA GLY A 24 13.09 5.36 -0.86
C GLY A 24 11.71 5.17 -1.51
N PHE A 25 10.79 6.10 -1.27
CA PHE A 25 9.48 6.04 -1.90
C PHE A 25 9.53 6.60 -3.33
N GLN A 26 9.26 5.75 -4.33
CA GLN A 26 9.25 6.13 -5.76
C GLN A 26 7.84 6.51 -6.28
N GLY A 27 6.84 6.53 -5.40
CA GLY A 27 5.44 6.80 -5.73
C GLY A 27 4.59 5.54 -5.85
N TRP A 28 3.29 5.69 -5.59
CA TRP A 28 2.33 4.57 -5.54
C TRP A 28 2.23 3.74 -6.84
N ALA A 29 2.56 4.33 -7.99
CA ALA A 29 2.57 3.60 -9.26
C ALA A 29 3.62 2.47 -9.30
N THR A 30 4.65 2.54 -8.44
CA THR A 30 5.69 1.51 -8.32
C THR A 30 5.36 0.46 -7.25
N GLU A 31 4.46 0.76 -6.32
CA GLU A 31 4.17 -0.09 -5.15
C GLU A 31 3.26 -1.29 -5.43
N HIS A 32 3.02 -1.64 -6.70
CA HIS A 32 2.28 -2.85 -7.03
C HIS A 32 3.08 -4.11 -6.66
N ALA A 33 2.50 -4.92 -5.77
CA ALA A 33 3.17 -6.01 -5.07
C ALA A 33 4.54 -5.59 -4.53
N GLY A 34 4.63 -4.32 -4.08
CA GLY A 34 5.83 -3.70 -3.55
C GLY A 34 6.02 -3.95 -2.06
N VAL A 35 6.55 -2.98 -1.35
CA VAL A 35 6.82 -3.07 0.09
C VAL A 35 5.51 -3.08 0.87
N VAL A 36 4.62 -2.13 0.61
CA VAL A 36 3.44 -1.87 1.45
C VAL A 36 2.41 -2.98 1.30
N GLU A 37 2.06 -3.38 0.07
CA GLU A 37 1.09 -4.45 -0.16
C GLU A 37 1.58 -5.80 0.39
N THR A 38 2.86 -6.11 0.23
CA THR A 38 3.46 -7.34 0.76
C THR A 38 3.50 -7.33 2.28
N ALA A 39 3.88 -6.21 2.90
CA ALA A 39 3.90 -6.04 4.35
C ALA A 39 2.51 -6.20 4.97
N LEU A 40 1.48 -5.59 4.36
CA LEU A 40 0.08 -5.77 4.77
C LEU A 40 -0.35 -7.24 4.69
N MET A 41 0.01 -7.96 3.64
CA MET A 41 -0.31 -9.38 3.51
C MET A 41 0.43 -10.25 4.53
N MET A 42 1.71 -9.95 4.80
CA MET A 42 2.47 -10.61 5.86
C MET A 42 1.86 -10.39 7.25
N HIS A 43 1.30 -9.20 7.50
CA HIS A 43 0.59 -8.90 8.74
C HIS A 43 -0.77 -9.62 8.83
N PHE A 44 -1.62 -9.50 7.81
CA PHE A 44 -2.99 -10.01 7.88
C PHE A 44 -3.11 -11.51 7.62
N ARG A 45 -2.36 -12.04 6.65
CA ARG A 45 -2.47 -13.40 6.12
C ARG A 45 -1.10 -13.94 5.71
N PRO A 46 -0.17 -14.10 6.69
CA PRO A 46 1.17 -14.61 6.40
C PRO A 46 1.14 -15.99 5.72
N ASP A 47 0.09 -16.79 5.96
CA ASP A 47 -0.12 -18.10 5.33
C ASP A 47 -0.32 -18.04 3.81
N LEU A 48 -0.61 -16.87 3.26
CA LEU A 48 -0.77 -16.63 1.82
C LEU A 48 0.46 -15.99 1.18
N VAL A 49 1.49 -15.65 1.96
CA VAL A 49 2.74 -15.10 1.47
C VAL A 49 3.76 -16.22 1.32
N ARG A 50 4.42 -16.28 0.15
CA ARG A 50 5.50 -17.24 -0.11
C ARG A 50 6.84 -16.52 0.00
N ASP A 51 7.37 -16.47 1.22
CA ASP A 51 8.59 -15.73 1.55
C ASP A 51 9.79 -16.13 0.66
N ASP A 52 9.89 -17.41 0.31
CA ASP A 52 10.92 -17.97 -0.55
C ASP A 52 10.83 -17.53 -2.03
N CYS A 53 9.72 -16.91 -2.41
CA CYS A 53 9.44 -16.43 -3.76
C CYS A 53 9.48 -14.91 -3.90
N ILE A 54 9.71 -14.16 -2.81
CA ILE A 54 9.73 -12.69 -2.86
C ILE A 54 10.99 -12.21 -3.57
N VAL A 55 10.80 -11.28 -4.51
CA VAL A 55 11.88 -10.70 -5.31
C VAL A 55 11.71 -9.20 -5.44
N ASP A 56 12.84 -8.52 -5.62
CA ASP A 56 12.85 -7.16 -6.12
C ASP A 56 12.81 -7.19 -7.65
N ASP A 57 11.83 -6.54 -8.23
CA ASP A 57 11.67 -6.49 -9.68
C ASP A 57 11.02 -5.17 -10.09
N GLY A 58 11.02 -4.89 -11.39
CA GLY A 58 10.42 -3.69 -11.95
C GLY A 58 10.28 -3.81 -13.47
N PRO A 59 9.38 -3.04 -14.08
CA PRO A 59 9.27 -3.03 -15.53
C PRO A 59 10.55 -2.43 -16.14
N ASP A 60 11.10 -3.08 -17.18
CA ASP A 60 12.27 -2.55 -17.91
C ASP A 60 11.99 -1.16 -18.52
N ARG A 61 10.71 -0.84 -18.74
CA ARG A 61 10.28 0.42 -19.35
C ARG A 61 9.02 0.98 -18.71
N THR A 62 9.12 2.21 -18.24
CA THR A 62 7.97 3.05 -17.88
C THR A 62 7.55 3.92 -19.07
N SER A 63 6.25 4.24 -19.17
CA SER A 63 5.71 5.00 -20.30
C SER A 63 4.50 5.81 -19.88
N PRO A 64 4.28 7.02 -20.43
CA PRO A 64 3.11 7.83 -20.14
C PRO A 64 1.82 7.32 -20.82
N TYR A 65 1.87 6.14 -21.46
CA TYR A 65 0.73 5.51 -22.13
C TYR A 65 0.75 3.99 -21.94
N VAL A 66 -0.44 3.39 -22.07
CA VAL A 66 -0.65 1.95 -21.94
C VAL A 66 -1.15 1.39 -23.27
N PHE A 67 -0.55 0.29 -23.73
CA PHE A 67 -1.12 -0.52 -24.80
C PHE A 67 -1.96 -1.66 -24.21
N LYS A 68 -3.08 -1.98 -24.86
CA LYS A 68 -3.92 -3.13 -24.53
C LYS A 68 -4.08 -3.99 -25.81
N PRO A 69 -3.54 -5.22 -25.84
CA PRO A 69 -2.82 -5.92 -24.77
C PRO A 69 -1.46 -5.25 -24.44
N PRO A 70 -0.95 -5.41 -23.19
CA PRO A 70 0.34 -4.87 -22.79
C PRO A 70 1.44 -5.38 -23.71
N ARG A 71 2.38 -4.49 -24.07
CA ARG A 71 3.58 -4.88 -24.81
C ARG A 71 4.57 -5.54 -23.85
N ASP A 72 5.37 -6.46 -24.38
CA ASP A 72 6.53 -7.02 -23.68
C ASP A 72 7.34 -5.89 -23.03
N LYS A 73 7.82 -6.13 -21.81
CA LYS A 73 8.67 -5.21 -21.02
C LYS A 73 7.97 -4.04 -20.30
N GLN A 74 6.63 -3.93 -20.37
CA GLN A 74 5.87 -2.97 -19.53
C GLN A 74 5.39 -3.57 -18.20
N ILE A 75 5.45 -4.89 -18.09
CA ILE A 75 5.11 -5.65 -16.88
C ILE A 75 6.37 -6.42 -16.53
N SER A 76 6.75 -6.40 -15.25
CA SER A 76 7.89 -7.15 -14.74
C SER A 76 7.65 -8.66 -14.85
N ALA A 77 8.72 -9.46 -14.84
CA ALA A 77 8.61 -10.91 -15.00
C ALA A 77 7.90 -11.56 -13.80
N SER A 78 8.13 -11.03 -12.60
CA SER A 78 7.49 -11.48 -11.36
C SER A 78 6.09 -10.89 -11.15
N GLY A 79 5.75 -9.77 -11.80
CA GLY A 79 4.58 -8.96 -11.51
C GLY A 79 4.82 -7.87 -10.44
N THR A 80 5.88 -7.97 -9.64
CA THR A 80 6.30 -6.95 -8.66
C THR A 80 6.96 -5.76 -9.34
N TYR A 81 6.61 -4.54 -8.92
CA TYR A 81 7.14 -3.30 -9.52
C TYR A 81 8.16 -2.58 -8.64
N TYR A 82 8.44 -3.09 -7.43
CA TYR A 82 9.39 -2.48 -6.51
C TYR A 82 10.08 -3.46 -5.55
N LYS A 83 10.49 -2.97 -4.37
CA LYS A 83 11.42 -3.58 -3.42
C LYS A 83 10.75 -4.49 -2.40
N ALA A 84 9.94 -5.44 -2.86
CA ALA A 84 9.12 -6.29 -1.99
C ALA A 84 9.93 -7.10 -0.95
N THR A 85 11.23 -7.36 -1.20
CA THR A 85 12.10 -8.08 -0.25
C THR A 85 12.33 -7.34 1.07
N HIS A 86 12.03 -6.03 1.12
CA HIS A 86 12.13 -5.21 2.32
C HIS A 86 10.86 -5.21 3.18
N ALA A 87 9.78 -5.84 2.72
CA ALA A 87 8.54 -5.91 3.47
C ALA A 87 8.69 -6.74 4.75
N THR A 88 8.09 -6.27 5.84
CA THR A 88 7.99 -7.04 7.09
C THR A 88 6.55 -6.99 7.64
N PRO A 89 6.13 -7.96 8.46
CA PRO A 89 4.83 -7.91 9.14
C PRO A 89 4.64 -6.66 10.00
N GLU A 90 5.69 -6.15 10.66
CA GLU A 90 5.65 -4.97 11.51
C GLU A 90 5.37 -3.69 10.71
N MET A 91 5.93 -3.60 9.49
CA MET A 91 5.57 -2.53 8.56
C MET A 91 4.09 -2.59 8.22
N GLY A 92 3.55 -3.79 8.00
CA GLY A 92 2.14 -4.00 7.68
C GLY A 92 1.21 -3.60 8.82
N GLU A 93 1.56 -3.97 10.05
CA GLU A 93 0.84 -3.53 11.25
C GLU A 93 0.79 -2.00 11.36
N ARG A 94 1.94 -1.35 11.18
CA ARG A 94 2.06 0.12 11.26
C ARG A 94 1.22 0.83 10.19
N VAL A 95 1.24 0.33 8.95
CA VAL A 95 0.41 0.85 7.85
C VAL A 95 -1.08 0.67 8.16
N ALA A 96 -1.47 -0.51 8.61
CA ALA A 96 -2.87 -0.81 8.92
C ALA A 96 -3.43 0.09 10.04
N ALA A 97 -2.64 0.32 11.09
CA ALA A 97 -3.02 1.19 12.20
C ALA A 97 -3.20 2.64 11.75
N ASP A 98 -2.21 3.23 11.06
CA ASP A 98 -2.26 4.62 10.59
C ASP A 98 -3.44 4.89 9.65
N VAL A 99 -3.64 3.99 8.67
CA VAL A 99 -4.77 4.07 7.74
C VAL A 99 -6.11 3.97 8.46
N LEU A 100 -6.22 3.08 9.45
CA LEU A 100 -7.47 2.90 10.20
C LEU A 100 -7.78 4.14 11.06
N ASP A 101 -6.79 4.70 11.74
CA ASP A 101 -6.95 5.89 12.58
C ASP A 101 -7.46 7.07 11.75
N ILE A 102 -6.81 7.34 10.60
CA ILE A 102 -7.19 8.44 9.71
C ILE A 102 -8.58 8.20 9.09
N LEU A 103 -8.91 6.95 8.75
CA LEU A 103 -10.23 6.60 8.24
C LEU A 103 -11.33 6.86 9.28
N VAL A 104 -11.11 6.43 10.53
CA VAL A 104 -12.06 6.61 11.64
C VAL A 104 -12.23 8.09 11.99
N GLU A 105 -11.13 8.85 12.03
CA GLU A 105 -11.17 10.30 12.24
C GLU A 105 -11.97 10.99 11.14
N GLY A 106 -11.70 10.67 9.86
CA GLY A 106 -12.42 11.23 8.72
C GLY A 106 -13.93 10.92 8.75
N ILE A 107 -14.31 9.69 9.09
CA ILE A 107 -15.74 9.34 9.25
C ILE A 107 -16.36 10.12 10.41
N SER A 108 -15.67 10.20 11.54
CA SER A 108 -16.17 10.89 12.74
C SER A 108 -16.32 12.39 12.51
N HIS A 109 -15.42 13.01 11.75
CA HIS A 109 -15.50 14.42 11.38
C HIS A 109 -16.71 14.72 10.49
N GLU A 110 -16.96 13.89 9.48
CA GLU A 110 -18.02 14.12 8.50
C GLU A 110 -19.41 13.66 8.98
N TRP A 111 -19.49 12.69 9.89
CA TRP A 111 -20.75 12.08 10.37
C TRP A 111 -20.98 12.12 11.88
N GLY A 112 -20.09 12.74 12.66
CA GLY A 112 -20.17 12.74 14.13
C GLY A 112 -21.49 13.27 14.69
N ASP A 113 -22.04 14.32 14.08
CA ASP A 113 -23.32 14.91 14.51
C ASP A 113 -24.53 14.02 14.15
N VAL A 114 -24.45 13.25 13.05
CA VAL A 114 -25.53 12.37 12.57
C VAL A 114 -25.60 11.07 13.37
N ILE A 115 -24.45 10.56 13.83
CA ILE A 115 -24.38 9.32 14.62
C ILE A 115 -24.97 9.55 16.02
N GLN A 116 -24.77 10.72 16.62
CA GLN A 116 -25.30 11.03 17.96
C GLN A 116 -26.84 11.15 17.97
N ASP A 117 -27.44 11.65 16.90
CA ASP A 117 -28.90 11.86 16.80
C ASP A 117 -29.68 10.54 16.59
N SER A 118 -29.00 9.47 16.15
CA SER A 118 -29.61 8.14 15.96
C SER A 118 -29.83 7.33 17.26
N SER A 119 -29.41 7.86 18.41
CA SER A 119 -29.64 7.25 19.73
C SER A 119 -31.03 7.55 20.32
N LEU A 120 -31.91 8.21 19.57
CA LEU A 120 -33.30 8.52 19.93
C LEU A 120 -34.28 7.98 18.87
N SER A 121 -34.45 6.65 18.79
CA SER A 121 -35.71 6.03 18.32
C SER A 121 -35.84 4.60 18.79
#